data_AF-A0A1G9SZV2-F1
#
_entry.id   AF-A0A1G9SZV2-F1
#
_cell.length_a   1.000
_cell.length_b   1.000
_cell.length_c   1.000
_cell.angle_alpha   90.00
_cell.angle_beta   90.00
_cell.angle_gamma   90.00
#
_symmetry.space_group_name_H-M   'P 1'
#
loop_
_entity.id
_entity.type
_entity.pdbx_description
1 polymer ?
#
loop_
_entity_poly.entity_id
_entity_poly.type
_entity_poly.pdbx_seq_one_letter_code
_entity_poly.pdbx_strand_id
1 'polypeptide(L)'
;MALFESEESTGQVSLRALFDGEPEVAGVSALDVEDIARILCRGGWPAAVTSGATASPGRLARNYVEGLIDSDVARMDGVSRNSTRMRALMRAYARHVSTQAAQARITADLAVDDATMAPNTVSDYLDALSRAYVIEDLPAWNPALRSKTAI
;
A
#
# COMPACT_ATOMS: atom_id res chain seq x y z
N MET A 1 0.28 -10.82 7.46
CA MET A 1 -0.39 -12.11 7.70
C MET A 1 -0.31 -12.91 6.42
N ALA A 2 0.25 -14.11 6.46
CA ALA A 2 0.36 -14.99 5.31
C ALA A 2 -0.99 -15.65 5.00
N LEU A 3 -1.20 -16.08 3.74
CA LEU A 3 -2.42 -16.80 3.35
C LEU A 3 -2.62 -18.12 4.10
N PHE A 4 -1.55 -18.71 4.62
CA PHE A 4 -1.63 -19.88 5.48
C PHE A 4 -2.19 -19.54 6.87
N GLU A 5 -1.82 -18.39 7.43
CA GLU A 5 -2.34 -17.91 8.72
C GLU A 5 -3.82 -17.50 8.62
N SER A 6 -4.30 -17.12 7.43
CA SER A 6 -5.72 -16.83 7.17
C SER A 6 -6.53 -18.05 6.70
N GLU A 7 -5.95 -19.25 6.70
CA GLU A 7 -6.58 -20.51 6.25
C GLU A 7 -7.02 -20.51 4.78
N GLU A 8 -6.46 -19.62 3.96
CA GLU A 8 -6.78 -19.49 2.53
C GLU A 8 -5.78 -20.26 1.64
N SER A 9 -4.58 -20.50 2.15
CA SER A 9 -3.57 -21.34 1.50
C SER A 9 -3.66 -22.77 2.00
N THR A 10 -3.47 -23.73 1.10
CA THR A 10 -3.42 -25.16 1.43
C THR A 10 -2.17 -25.56 2.22
N GLY A 11 -1.11 -24.72 2.20
CA GLY A 11 0.16 -25.04 2.86
C GLY A 11 0.91 -26.24 2.26
N GLN A 12 0.49 -26.74 1.09
CA GLN A 12 1.08 -27.92 0.43
C GLN A 12 2.54 -27.72 0.05
N VAL A 13 2.94 -26.47 -0.23
CA VAL A 13 4.33 -26.10 -0.48
C VAL A 13 4.88 -25.37 0.73
N SER A 14 5.98 -25.89 1.28
CA SER A 14 6.66 -25.35 2.45
C SER A 14 8.02 -24.78 2.09
N LEU A 15 8.28 -23.52 2.46
CA LEU A 15 9.58 -22.89 2.25
C LEU A 15 10.71 -23.64 2.98
N ARG A 16 10.41 -24.24 4.15
CA ARG A 16 11.38 -25.06 4.89
C ARG A 16 11.74 -26.31 4.11
N ALA A 17 10.75 -27.03 3.58
CA ALA A 17 10.99 -28.25 2.80
C ALA A 17 11.85 -27.96 1.55
N LEU A 18 11.66 -26.79 0.92
CA LEU A 18 12.53 -26.34 -0.19
C LEU A 18 14.00 -26.21 0.23
N PHE A 19 14.27 -25.67 1.42
CA PHE A 19 15.64 -25.54 1.93
C PHE A 19 16.23 -26.86 2.44
N ASP A 20 15.37 -27.78 2.88
CA ASP A 20 15.76 -29.14 3.27
C ASP A 20 16.02 -30.05 2.05
N GLY A 21 15.80 -29.54 0.83
CA GLY A 21 16.12 -30.22 -0.43
C GLY A 21 15.02 -31.14 -0.96
N GLU A 22 13.75 -30.87 -0.61
CA GLU A 22 12.59 -31.62 -1.10
C GLU A 22 12.58 -31.68 -2.64
N PRO A 23 12.72 -32.87 -3.26
CA PRO A 23 12.78 -32.98 -4.71
C PRO A 23 11.42 -32.76 -5.40
N GLU A 24 10.30 -32.95 -4.71
CA GLU A 24 8.96 -32.83 -5.28
C GLU A 24 8.22 -31.61 -4.72
N VAL A 25 8.09 -30.57 -5.55
CA VAL A 25 7.44 -29.31 -5.18
C VAL A 25 6.21 -29.10 -6.03
N ALA A 26 5.06 -29.48 -5.49
CA ALA A 26 3.77 -29.32 -6.16
C ALA A 26 2.67 -28.94 -5.17
N GLY A 27 1.71 -28.16 -5.64
CA GLY A 27 0.52 -27.78 -4.89
C GLY A 27 -0.55 -27.24 -5.83
N VAL A 28 -1.80 -27.37 -5.42
CA VAL A 28 -2.95 -26.85 -6.16
C VAL A 28 -3.70 -25.91 -5.23
N SER A 29 -3.89 -24.67 -5.69
CA SER A 29 -4.73 -23.70 -5.00
C SER A 29 -6.20 -24.11 -5.15
N ALA A 30 -6.96 -24.06 -4.05
CA ALA A 30 -8.41 -24.18 -4.10
C ALA A 30 -9.09 -22.85 -4.50
N LEU A 31 -8.35 -21.73 -4.51
CA LEU A 31 -8.86 -20.40 -4.82
C LEU A 31 -8.96 -20.20 -6.34
N ASP A 32 -10.08 -19.61 -6.77
CA ASP A 32 -10.24 -19.08 -8.12
C ASP A 32 -9.76 -17.62 -8.24
N VAL A 33 -9.96 -17.00 -9.41
CA VAL A 33 -9.51 -15.63 -9.68
C VAL A 33 -10.27 -14.62 -8.81
N GLU A 34 -11.57 -14.83 -8.64
CA GLU A 34 -12.46 -14.00 -7.84
C GLU A 34 -12.10 -14.06 -6.36
N ASP A 35 -11.72 -15.24 -5.86
CA ASP A 35 -11.22 -15.44 -4.52
C ASP A 35 -9.93 -14.67 -4.27
N ILE A 36 -8.97 -14.79 -5.19
CA ILE A 36 -7.71 -14.06 -5.12
C ILE A 36 -7.96 -12.54 -5.13
N ALA A 37 -8.82 -12.05 -6.03
CA ALA A 37 -9.18 -10.63 -6.09
C ALA A 37 -9.85 -10.15 -4.78
N ARG A 38 -10.71 -10.98 -4.19
CA ARG A 38 -11.36 -10.69 -2.90
C ARG A 38 -10.36 -10.58 -1.77
N ILE A 39 -9.41 -11.52 -1.68
CA ILE A 39 -8.36 -11.57 -0.66
C ILE A 39 -7.44 -10.35 -0.78
N LEU A 40 -7.00 -10.03 -2.00
CA LEU A 40 -6.18 -8.84 -2.27
C LEU A 40 -6.90 -7.55 -1.86
N CYS A 41 -8.18 -7.40 -2.24
CA CYS A 41 -8.96 -6.21 -1.90
C CYS A 41 -9.33 -6.12 -0.41
N ARG A 42 -9.53 -7.26 0.26
CA ARG A 42 -9.78 -7.32 1.71
C ARG A 42 -8.55 -6.83 2.49
N GLY A 43 -7.36 -7.18 2.01
CA GLY A 43 -6.10 -6.94 2.68
C GLY A 43 -5.87 -7.89 3.87
N GLY A 44 -4.81 -7.60 4.63
CA GLY A 44 -4.34 -8.45 5.74
C GLY A 44 -4.58 -7.89 7.13
N TRP A 45 -5.45 -6.89 7.30
CA TRP A 45 -5.78 -6.35 8.62
C TRP A 45 -6.54 -7.41 9.43
N PRO A 46 -6.18 -7.68 10.70
CA PRO A 46 -6.80 -8.76 11.48
C PRO A 46 -8.33 -8.69 11.48
N ALA A 47 -8.90 -7.51 11.74
CA ALA A 47 -10.34 -7.31 11.71
C ALA A 47 -10.95 -7.57 10.33
N ALA A 48 -10.25 -7.30 9.23
CA ALA A 48 -10.74 -7.57 7.87
C ALA A 48 -10.81 -9.07 7.61
N VAL A 49 -9.82 -9.82 8.10
CA VAL A 49 -9.73 -11.27 7.91
C VAL A 49 -10.73 -12.01 8.79
N THR A 50 -10.88 -11.60 10.05
CA THR A 50 -11.79 -12.26 11.02
C THR A 50 -13.25 -11.85 10.89
N SER A 51 -13.58 -10.84 10.08
CA SER A 51 -14.97 -10.37 9.87
C SER A 51 -15.86 -11.36 9.10
N GLY A 52 -15.29 -12.44 8.56
CA GLY A 52 -15.99 -13.41 7.73
C GLY A 52 -16.34 -12.90 6.32
N ALA A 53 -16.89 -13.77 5.48
CA ALA A 53 -17.14 -13.51 4.06
C ALA A 53 -18.24 -12.47 3.77
N THR A 54 -19.02 -12.07 4.78
CA THR A 54 -20.12 -11.10 4.63
C THR A 54 -19.64 -9.65 4.55
N ALA A 55 -18.39 -9.38 4.94
CA ALA A 55 -17.79 -8.07 4.87
C ALA A 55 -17.37 -7.71 3.44
N SER A 56 -17.89 -6.62 2.89
CA SER A 56 -17.40 -6.04 1.62
C SER A 56 -15.87 -5.83 1.65
N PRO A 57 -15.11 -6.43 0.71
CA PRO A 57 -13.66 -6.27 0.61
C PRO A 57 -13.24 -4.79 0.52
N GLY A 58 -12.19 -4.42 1.24
CA GLY A 58 -11.64 -3.06 1.24
C GLY A 58 -12.45 -2.04 2.05
N ARG A 59 -13.57 -2.42 2.69
CA ARG A 59 -14.36 -1.49 3.52
C ARG A 59 -13.53 -0.86 4.65
N LEU A 60 -12.73 -1.66 5.36
CA LEU A 60 -11.89 -1.16 6.45
C LEU A 60 -10.83 -0.18 5.96
N ALA A 61 -10.15 -0.50 4.86
CA ALA A 61 -9.17 0.40 4.24
C ALA A 61 -9.81 1.71 3.79
N ARG A 62 -11.00 1.66 3.17
CA ARG A 62 -11.77 2.86 2.80
C ARG A 62 -12.12 3.69 4.02
N ASN A 63 -12.68 3.09 5.07
CA ASN A 63 -13.04 3.80 6.29
C ASN A 63 -11.81 4.44 6.96
N TYR A 64 -10.67 3.76 6.96
CA TYR A 64 -9.42 4.32 7.46
C TYR A 64 -8.98 5.55 6.65
N VAL A 65 -8.97 5.46 5.32
CA VAL A 65 -8.60 6.58 4.45
C VAL A 65 -9.53 7.78 4.66
N GLU A 66 -10.84 7.55 4.80
CA GLU A 66 -11.80 8.62 5.08
C GLU A 66 -11.56 9.27 6.46
N GLY A 67 -11.39 8.47 7.53
CA GLY A 67 -11.10 9.00 8.87
C GLY A 67 -9.77 9.78 8.95
N LEU A 68 -8.75 9.28 8.24
CA LEU A 68 -7.45 9.92 8.11
C LEU A 68 -7.57 11.30 7.47
N ILE A 69 -8.28 11.38 6.33
CA ILE A 69 -8.48 12.60 5.56
C ILE A 69 -9.31 13.62 6.35
N ASP A 70 -10.36 13.16 7.01
CA ASP A 70 -11.34 14.05 7.65
C ASP A 70 -10.86 14.56 9.02
N SER A 71 -10.00 13.83 9.73
CA SER A 71 -9.66 14.18 11.12
C SER A 71 -8.22 13.94 11.55
N ASP A 72 -7.61 12.78 11.25
CA ASP A 72 -6.37 12.40 11.92
C ASP A 72 -5.18 13.28 11.50
N VAL A 73 -5.08 13.60 10.20
CA VAL A 73 -3.99 14.47 9.70
C VAL A 73 -4.07 15.87 10.31
N ALA A 74 -5.27 16.46 10.36
CA ALA A 74 -5.47 17.78 10.95
C ALA A 74 -5.23 17.77 12.48
N ARG A 75 -5.58 16.67 13.17
CA ARG A 75 -5.29 16.51 14.60
C ARG A 75 -3.80 16.37 14.89
N MET A 76 -3.03 15.82 13.96
CA MET A 76 -1.59 15.61 14.10
C MET A 76 -0.78 16.92 14.08
N ASP A 77 -1.12 17.86 13.18
CA ASP A 77 -0.32 19.07 12.97
C ASP A 77 -1.10 20.40 13.13
N GLY A 78 -2.40 20.33 13.40
CA GLY A 78 -3.27 21.50 13.60
C GLY A 78 -3.68 22.22 12.30
N VAL A 79 -3.34 21.67 11.12
CA VAL A 79 -3.59 22.33 9.83
C VAL A 79 -4.83 21.74 9.16
N SER A 80 -5.83 22.59 8.93
CA SER A 80 -7.04 22.22 8.18
C SER A 80 -6.75 22.21 6.67
N ARG A 81 -6.56 21.02 6.10
CA ARG A 81 -6.38 20.80 4.65
C ARG A 81 -7.70 20.49 3.96
N ASN A 82 -7.76 20.70 2.65
CA ASN A 82 -8.95 20.39 1.86
C ASN A 82 -9.03 18.86 1.63
N SER A 83 -10.08 18.22 2.15
CA SER A 83 -10.26 16.77 2.09
C SER A 83 -10.38 16.22 0.67
N THR A 84 -11.04 16.95 -0.24
CA THR A 84 -11.15 16.58 -1.66
C THR A 84 -9.78 16.54 -2.32
N ARG A 85 -8.93 17.55 -2.08
CA ARG A 85 -7.56 17.60 -2.59
C ARG A 85 -6.68 16.51 -2.00
N MET A 86 -6.79 16.26 -0.69
CA MET A 86 -6.06 15.17 -0.02
C MET A 86 -6.44 13.81 -0.64
N ARG A 87 -7.74 13.55 -0.82
CA ARG A 87 -8.24 12.31 -1.47
C ARG A 87 -7.71 12.16 -2.90
N ALA A 88 -7.72 13.24 -3.68
CA ALA A 88 -7.19 13.25 -5.04
C ALA A 88 -5.68 12.95 -5.05
N LEU A 89 -4.91 13.56 -4.14
CA LEU A 89 -3.47 13.33 -4.00
C LEU A 89 -3.16 11.89 -3.60
N MET A 90 -3.86 11.34 -2.62
CA MET A 90 -3.67 9.94 -2.23
C MET A 90 -3.95 8.99 -3.40
N ARG A 91 -4.99 9.25 -4.21
CA ARG A 91 -5.27 8.45 -5.42
C ARG A 91 -4.21 8.60 -6.51
N ALA A 92 -3.72 9.82 -6.73
CA ALA A 92 -2.64 10.08 -7.68
C ALA A 92 -1.35 9.37 -7.24
N TYR A 93 -0.97 9.54 -5.97
CA TYR A 93 0.19 8.89 -5.38
C TYR A 93 0.10 7.36 -5.47
N ALA A 94 -1.07 6.78 -5.15
CA ALA A 94 -1.30 5.33 -5.21
C ALA A 94 -1.02 4.71 -6.59
N ARG A 95 -1.21 5.45 -7.69
CA ARG A 95 -0.89 4.98 -9.05
C ARG A 95 0.61 4.85 -9.33
N HIS A 96 1.42 5.56 -8.55
CA HIS A 96 2.88 5.60 -8.68
C HIS A 96 3.59 4.81 -7.57
N VAL A 97 2.86 4.04 -6.75
CA VAL A 97 3.45 3.17 -5.72
C VAL A 97 4.44 2.20 -6.34
N SER A 98 5.57 2.00 -5.67
CA SER A 98 6.67 1.14 -6.12
C SER A 98 7.32 1.60 -7.44
N THR A 99 7.27 2.89 -7.75
CA THR A 99 7.95 3.50 -8.90
C THR A 99 8.84 4.68 -8.47
N GLN A 100 9.72 5.16 -9.37
CA GLN A 100 10.55 6.36 -9.14
C GLN A 100 9.87 7.64 -9.67
N ALA A 101 8.55 7.77 -9.52
CA ALA A 101 7.82 8.93 -10.05
C ALA A 101 8.21 10.22 -9.32
N ALA A 102 8.66 11.22 -10.08
CA ALA A 102 8.88 12.55 -9.54
C ALA A 102 7.56 13.19 -9.10
N GLN A 103 7.61 14.06 -8.09
CA GLN A 103 6.44 14.81 -7.59
C GLN A 103 5.68 15.54 -8.71
N ALA A 104 6.38 16.09 -9.71
CA ALA A 104 5.74 16.72 -10.87
C ALA A 104 4.80 15.78 -11.64
N ARG A 105 5.16 14.48 -11.73
CA ARG A 105 4.33 13.45 -12.38
C ARG A 105 3.08 13.14 -11.55
N ILE A 106 3.23 13.04 -10.23
CA ILE A 106 2.11 12.86 -9.30
C ILE A 106 1.17 14.08 -9.36
N THR A 107 1.72 15.29 -9.46
CA THR A 107 0.94 16.53 -9.58
C THR A 107 0.21 16.64 -10.92
N ALA A 108 0.81 16.21 -12.03
CA ALA A 108 0.12 16.18 -13.32
C ALA A 108 -1.14 15.28 -13.29
N ASP A 109 -1.05 14.21 -12.50
CA ASP A 109 -2.11 13.24 -12.24
C ASP A 109 -3.22 13.74 -11.31
N LEU A 110 -3.05 14.92 -10.69
CA LEU A 110 -4.05 15.60 -9.85
C LEU A 110 -5.01 16.49 -10.64
N ALA A 111 -4.74 16.79 -11.90
CA ALA A 111 -5.46 17.77 -12.72
C ALA A 111 -6.87 17.30 -13.12
N VAL A 112 -7.68 16.98 -12.11
CA VAL A 112 -9.13 16.82 -12.15
C VAL A 112 -9.68 18.16 -11.64
N ASP A 113 -10.45 18.86 -12.48
CA ASP A 113 -11.12 20.16 -12.24
C ASP A 113 -10.28 21.46 -12.38
N ASP A 114 -9.44 21.58 -13.41
CA ASP A 114 -8.78 22.83 -13.88
C ASP A 114 -7.93 23.65 -12.87
N ALA A 115 -7.88 23.24 -11.60
CA ALA A 115 -7.20 23.93 -10.52
C ALA A 115 -5.98 23.12 -10.04
N THR A 116 -4.86 23.28 -10.73
CA THR A 116 -3.58 22.68 -10.35
C THR A 116 -3.14 23.18 -8.97
N MET A 117 -2.79 22.26 -8.07
CA MET A 117 -2.17 22.62 -6.79
C MET A 117 -0.75 23.16 -7.02
N ALA A 118 -0.38 24.23 -6.33
CA ALA A 118 1.00 24.72 -6.35
C ALA A 118 1.97 23.66 -5.79
N PRO A 119 3.21 23.56 -6.32
CA PRO A 119 4.18 22.54 -5.87
C PRO A 119 4.42 22.53 -4.35
N ASN A 120 4.49 23.72 -3.73
CA ASN A 120 4.65 23.82 -2.27
C ASN A 120 3.45 23.26 -1.52
N THR A 121 2.24 23.41 -2.04
CA THR A 121 1.02 22.84 -1.44
C THR A 121 1.01 21.32 -1.57
N VAL A 122 1.44 20.77 -2.71
CA VAL A 122 1.57 19.32 -2.87
C VAL A 122 2.61 18.78 -1.88
N SER A 123 3.74 19.47 -1.73
CA SER A 123 4.80 19.07 -0.80
C SER A 123 4.32 19.06 0.65
N ASP A 124 3.55 20.07 1.07
CA ASP A 124 2.94 20.13 2.41
C ASP A 124 1.97 18.96 2.67
N TYR A 125 1.18 18.58 1.67
CA TYR A 125 0.26 17.44 1.82
C TYR A 125 1.03 16.11 1.89
N LEU A 126 2.07 15.93 1.07
CA LEU A 126 2.92 14.75 1.11
C LEU A 126 3.68 14.64 2.44
N ASP A 127 4.21 15.75 2.97
CA ASP A 127 4.86 15.78 4.28
C ASP A 127 3.89 15.34 5.40
N ALA A 128 2.66 15.86 5.37
CA ALA A 128 1.64 15.47 6.34
C ALA A 128 1.30 13.97 6.27
N LEU A 129 1.18 13.40 5.07
CA LEU A 129 0.96 11.96 4.88
C LEU A 129 2.17 11.13 5.33
N SER A 130 3.39 11.62 5.12
CA SER A 130 4.62 10.94 5.56
C SER A 130 4.74 10.92 7.08
N ARG A 131 4.49 12.06 7.73
CA ARG A 131 4.45 12.17 9.20
C ARG A 131 3.33 11.35 9.83
N ALA A 132 2.23 11.14 9.11
CA ALA A 132 1.15 10.25 9.51
C ALA A 132 1.45 8.76 9.25
N TYR A 133 2.65 8.41 8.76
CA TYR A 133 3.06 7.05 8.40
C TYR A 133 2.15 6.38 7.37
N VAL A 134 1.54 7.18 6.49
CA VAL A 134 0.69 6.70 5.40
C VAL A 134 1.53 6.44 4.15
N ILE A 135 2.55 7.25 3.93
CA ILE A 135 3.52 7.09 2.86
C ILE A 135 4.94 7.05 3.43
N GLU A 136 5.76 6.20 2.84
CA GLU A 136 7.17 6.06 3.18
C GLU A 136 7.95 5.73 1.91
N ASP A 137 8.96 6.55 1.59
CA ASP A 137 9.82 6.29 0.45
C ASP A 137 10.84 5.21 0.81
N LEU A 138 10.92 4.19 -0.03
CA LEU A 138 11.94 3.16 0.10
C LEU A 138 13.29 3.71 -0.39
N PRO A 139 14.37 3.62 0.41
CA PRO A 139 15.68 4.00 -0.06
C PRO A 139 16.07 3.14 -1.25
N ALA A 140 16.81 3.74 -2.19
CA ALA A 140 17.40 2.99 -3.29
C ALA A 140 18.25 1.84 -2.73
N TRP A 141 18.18 0.67 -3.38
CA TRP A 141 19.04 -0.45 -3.03
C TRP A 141 20.50 -0.04 -3.22
N ASN A 142 21.20 0.17 -2.10
CA ASN A 142 22.59 0.58 -2.05
C ASN A 142 23.36 -0.35 -1.11
N PRO A 143 23.65 -1.60 -1.51
CA PRO A 143 24.51 -2.46 -0.73
C PRO A 143 25.87 -1.77 -0.63
N ALA A 144 26.45 -1.77 0.57
CA ALA A 144 27.84 -1.38 0.76
C ALA A 144 28.73 -2.44 0.09
N LEU A 145 28.83 -2.40 -1.23
CA LEU A 145 29.81 -3.16 -2.00
C LEU A 145 31.17 -2.59 -1.62
N ARG A 146 31.77 -3.13 -0.55
CA ARG A 146 33.20 -3.01 -0.32
C ARG A 146 33.91 -3.82 -1.39
N SER A 147 33.89 -3.34 -2.63
CA SER A 147 34.83 -3.79 -3.63
C SER A 147 36.16 -3.09 -3.37
N LYS A 148 37.25 -3.86 -3.33
CA LYS A 148 38.62 -3.32 -3.31
C LYS A 148 39.02 -2.77 -4.69
N THR A 149 38.18 -2.94 -5.72
CA THR A 149 38.44 -2.51 -7.11
C THR A 149 37.13 -2.10 -7.80
N ALA A 150 37.01 -0.84 -8.21
CA ALA A 150 35.93 -0.37 -9.07
C ALA A 150 36.07 -0.97 -10.49
N ILE A 151 34.96 -1.40 -11.09
CA ILE A 151 34.82 -1.57 -12.55
C ILE A 151 33.65 -0.69 -12.97
#